data_AF-A0A558NHL9-F1
#
_entry.id   AF-A0A558NHL9-F1
#
_cell.length_a   1.000
_cell.length_b   1.000
_cell.length_c   1.000
_cell.angle_alpha   90.00
_cell.angle_beta   90.00
_cell.angle_gamma   90.00
#
_symmetry.space_group_name_H-M   'P 1'
#
loop_
_entity.id
_entity.type
_entity.pdbx_description
1 polymer ?
#
loop_
_entity_poly.entity_id
_entity_poly.type
_entity_poly.pdbx_seq_one_letter_code
_entity_poly.pdbx_strand_id
1 'polypeptide(L)'
;MQTRKLNPLEFHETRINPQRVEAGEPVLDFWEYVAAIPPEDFAFADCRAGNVTHVYRMEDKYEHVLINSQYQGVAMVIVVDLQSQSIYGHMLLDLNPAGTKEPEA
;
A
#
# COMPACT_ATOMS: atom_id res chain seq x y z
N MET A 1 -14.01 -10.97 4.61
CA MET A 1 -13.80 -9.61 4.08
C MET A 1 -13.37 -9.71 2.62
N GLN A 2 -13.83 -8.80 1.77
CA GLN A 2 -13.43 -8.77 0.36
C GLN A 2 -12.24 -7.83 0.20
N THR A 3 -11.16 -8.31 -0.42
CA THR A 3 -9.98 -7.51 -0.76
C THR A 3 -9.98 -7.19 -2.25
N ARG A 4 -9.31 -6.11 -2.64
CA ARG A 4 -9.20 -5.67 -4.03
C ARG A 4 -7.75 -5.32 -4.36
N LYS A 5 -7.16 -6.10 -5.25
CA LYS A 5 -5.87 -5.79 -5.88
C LYS A 5 -6.09 -4.75 -6.97
N LEU A 6 -5.36 -3.64 -6.89
CA LEU A 6 -5.37 -2.59 -7.90
C LEU A 6 -4.37 -2.92 -9.01
N ASN A 7 -4.75 -2.60 -10.24
CA ASN A 7 -3.80 -2.57 -11.34
C ASN A 7 -3.02 -1.23 -11.37
N PRO A 8 -1.93 -1.13 -12.15
CA PRO A 8 -1.11 0.09 -12.19
C PRO A 8 -1.87 1.37 -12.60
N LEU A 9 -2.88 1.26 -13.47
CA LEU A 9 -3.69 2.39 -13.89
C LEU A 9 -4.61 2.86 -12.75
N GLU A 10 -5.33 1.94 -12.11
CA GLU A 10 -6.20 2.26 -10.97
C GLU A 10 -5.41 2.90 -9.82
N PHE A 11 -4.20 2.40 -9.53
CA PHE A 11 -3.33 3.01 -8.52
C PHE A 11 -2.79 4.37 -8.95
N HIS A 12 -2.49 4.56 -10.23
CA HIS A 12 -2.03 5.86 -10.72
C HIS A 12 -3.11 6.93 -10.56
N GLU A 13 -4.37 6.59 -10.82
CA GLU A 13 -5.52 7.49 -10.68
C GLU A 13 -5.74 7.98 -9.23
N THR A 14 -5.27 7.23 -8.23
CA THR A 14 -5.37 7.64 -6.82
C THR A 14 -4.24 8.58 -6.39
N ARG A 15 -3.17 8.72 -7.19
CA ARG A 15 -2.02 9.60 -6.87
C ARG A 15 -2.29 11.04 -7.28
N ILE A 16 -2.72 11.86 -6.32
CA ILE A 16 -3.06 13.27 -6.53
C ILE A 16 -2.30 14.11 -5.50
N ASN A 17 -1.37 14.96 -5.94
CA ASN A 17 -0.63 15.90 -5.07
C ASN A 17 -0.14 15.28 -3.73
N PRO A 18 0.68 14.20 -3.75
CA PRO A 18 1.06 13.46 -2.56
C PRO A 18 1.74 14.33 -1.51
N GLN A 19 1.18 14.36 -0.30
CA GLN A 19 1.79 14.99 0.87
C GLN A 19 2.10 13.94 1.92
N ARG A 20 3.34 13.95 2.43
CA ARG A 20 3.73 13.03 3.51
C ARG A 20 3.04 13.44 4.81
N VAL A 21 2.44 12.47 5.48
CA VAL A 21 1.85 12.64 6.81
C VAL A 21 2.91 12.26 7.85
N GLU A 22 3.39 13.24 8.61
CA GLU A 22 4.44 13.04 9.62
C GLU A 22 3.90 12.57 10.98
N ALA A 23 2.64 12.90 11.28
CA ALA A 23 1.94 12.48 12.50
C ALA A 23 0.43 12.50 12.26
N GLY A 24 -0.26 11.48 12.76
CA GLY A 24 -1.71 11.36 12.66
C GLY A 24 -2.19 9.99 13.14
N GLU A 25 -3.46 9.92 13.52
CA GLU A 25 -4.13 8.63 13.74
C GLU A 25 -4.62 8.08 12.40
N PRO A 26 -4.43 6.78 12.13
CA PRO A 26 -4.98 6.16 10.94
C PRO A 26 -6.52 6.24 10.98
N VAL A 27 -7.11 6.65 9.86
CA VAL A 27 -8.56 6.87 9.73
C VAL A 27 -9.37 5.58 9.94
N LEU A 28 -8.76 4.43 9.66
CA LEU A 28 -9.38 3.12 9.77
C LEU A 28 -8.33 2.07 10.15
N ASP A 29 -8.73 1.05 10.91
CA ASP A 29 -7.90 -0.12 11.16
C ASP A 29 -7.82 -0.99 9.90
N PHE A 30 -6.71 -0.85 9.17
CA PHE A 30 -6.46 -1.58 7.94
C PHE A 30 -5.78 -2.95 8.17
N TRP A 31 -5.46 -3.34 9.42
CA TRP A 31 -4.75 -4.60 9.68
C TRP A 31 -5.61 -5.82 9.39
N GLU A 32 -6.91 -5.76 9.70
CA GLU A 32 -7.82 -6.84 9.32
C GLU A 32 -7.80 -7.04 7.79
N TYR A 33 -7.78 -5.94 7.03
CA TYR A 33 -7.75 -5.99 5.57
C TYR A 33 -6.45 -6.59 5.07
N VAL A 34 -5.30 -6.16 5.61
CA VAL A 34 -3.98 -6.70 5.29
C VAL A 34 -3.93 -8.20 5.56
N ALA A 35 -4.49 -8.67 6.68
CA ALA A 35 -4.56 -10.08 7.02
C ALA A 35 -5.43 -10.90 6.05
N ALA A 36 -6.40 -10.26 5.39
CA ALA A 36 -7.28 -10.89 4.40
C ALA A 36 -6.73 -10.84 2.96
N ILE A 37 -5.60 -10.15 2.71
CA ILE A 37 -4.99 -10.12 1.37
C ILE A 37 -4.50 -11.54 1.01
N PRO A 38 -4.85 -12.07 -0.18
CA PRO A 38 -4.36 -13.36 -0.62
C PRO A 38 -2.83 -13.40 -0.75
N PRO A 39 -2.16 -14.49 -0.37
CA PRO A 39 -0.69 -14.62 -0.49
C PRO A 39 -0.15 -14.30 -1.89
N GLU A 40 -0.89 -14.65 -2.94
CA GLU A 40 -0.53 -14.37 -4.33
C GLU A 40 -0.41 -12.88 -4.67
N ASP A 41 -1.07 -12.00 -3.90
CA ASP A 41 -0.99 -10.56 -4.09
C ASP A 41 0.26 -9.92 -3.48
N PHE A 42 0.92 -10.63 -2.56
CA PHE A 42 2.23 -10.28 -2.03
C PHE A 42 3.38 -10.71 -2.95
N ALA A 43 3.11 -11.52 -3.98
CA ALA A 43 4.12 -12.08 -4.88
C ALA A 43 5.30 -12.69 -4.11
N PHE A 44 6.50 -12.11 -4.22
CA PHE A 44 7.71 -12.58 -3.54
C PHE A 44 7.96 -11.90 -2.18
N ALA A 45 7.20 -10.86 -1.83
CA ALA A 45 7.52 -9.94 -0.73
C ALA A 45 6.40 -9.91 0.32
N ASP A 46 6.66 -10.47 1.50
CA ASP A 46 5.67 -10.53 2.58
C ASP A 46 5.70 -9.23 3.40
N CYS A 47 4.68 -8.40 3.23
CA CYS A 47 4.53 -7.14 3.95
C CYS A 47 3.73 -7.29 5.26
N ARG A 48 3.26 -8.49 5.62
CA ARG A 48 2.38 -8.70 6.78
C ARG A 48 3.10 -8.57 8.13
N ALA A 49 4.44 -8.50 8.13
CA ALA A 49 5.24 -8.24 9.32
C ALA A 49 4.99 -6.86 9.97
N GLY A 50 4.33 -5.95 9.23
CA GLY A 50 3.61 -4.83 9.84
C GLY A 50 4.40 -3.52 10.01
N ASN A 51 5.51 -3.34 9.29
CA ASN A 51 6.29 -2.11 9.35
C ASN A 51 5.68 -1.04 8.42
N VAL A 52 4.73 -0.27 8.94
CA VAL A 52 4.26 0.96 8.28
C VAL A 52 5.39 1.98 8.32
N THR A 53 5.83 2.48 7.17
CA THR A 53 6.95 3.43 7.12
C THR A 53 6.55 4.82 6.69
N HIS A 54 5.61 4.92 5.75
CA HIS A 54 5.19 6.18 5.18
C HIS A 54 3.70 6.17 4.94
N VAL A 55 3.09 7.31 5.24
CA VAL A 55 1.70 7.58 4.88
C VAL A 55 1.71 8.83 4.00
N TYR A 56 1.06 8.75 2.84
CA TYR A 56 0.89 9.87 1.93
C TYR A 56 -0.59 10.19 1.76
N ARG A 57 -0.95 11.44 1.97
CA ARG A 57 -2.30 11.95 1.73
C ARG A 57 -2.38 12.58 0.35
N MET A 58 -3.39 12.18 -0.41
CA MET A 58 -3.69 12.63 -1.77
C MET A 58 -4.88 13.58 -1.71
N GLU A 59 -4.63 14.80 -1.25
CA GLU A 59 -5.66 15.76 -0.86
C GLU A 59 -6.66 15.13 0.15
N ASP A 60 -7.93 15.52 0.11
CA ASP A 60 -8.98 14.94 0.96
C ASP A 60 -9.66 13.72 0.31
N LYS A 61 -8.99 13.04 -0.62
CA LYS A 61 -9.56 11.91 -1.38
C LYS A 61 -9.01 10.57 -0.96
N TYR A 62 -7.69 10.41 -0.99
CA TYR A 62 -7.07 9.13 -0.69
C TYR A 62 -5.93 9.25 0.31
N GLU A 63 -5.68 8.17 1.02
CA GLU A 63 -4.49 8.01 1.85
C GLU A 63 -3.80 6.71 1.46
N HIS A 64 -2.50 6.80 1.18
CA HIS A 64 -1.66 5.69 0.77
C HIS A 64 -0.77 5.32 1.95
N VAL A 65 -1.05 4.16 2.55
CA VAL A 65 -0.28 3.60 3.66
C VAL A 65 0.71 2.59 3.10
N LEU A 66 2.02 2.86 3.24
CA LEU A 66 3.07 1.95 2.77
C LEU A 66 3.53 1.05 3.92
N ILE A 67 3.36 -0.26 3.70
CA ILE A 67 3.83 -1.32 4.59
C ILE A 67 5.03 -1.97 3.92
N ASN A 68 6.21 -1.84 4.52
CA ASN A 68 7.42 -2.39 3.96
C ASN A 68 7.43 -3.91 4.05
N SER A 69 7.97 -4.54 3.01
CA SER A 69 8.36 -5.94 3.05
C SER A 69 9.71 -6.12 3.76
N GLN A 70 10.20 -7.36 3.80
CA GLN A 70 11.58 -7.68 4.18
C GLN A 70 12.63 -7.18 3.17
N TYR A 71 12.23 -6.84 1.94
CA TYR A 71 13.13 -6.40 0.88
C TYR A 71 13.13 -4.89 0.74
N GLN A 72 14.33 -4.32 0.59
CA GLN A 72 14.48 -2.90 0.34
C GLN A 72 13.83 -2.53 -0.99
N GLY A 73 13.11 -1.40 -0.99
CA GLY A 73 12.43 -0.89 -2.18
C GLY A 73 11.14 -1.64 -2.52
N VAL A 74 10.72 -2.66 -1.77
CA VAL A 74 9.43 -3.34 -2.01
C VAL A 74 8.48 -3.11 -0.85
N ALA A 75 7.29 -2.58 -1.16
CA ALA A 75 6.28 -2.25 -0.17
C ALA A 75 4.87 -2.55 -0.69
N MET A 76 3.98 -2.99 0.20
CA MET A 76 2.55 -3.05 -0.08
C MET A 76 1.96 -1.69 0.23
N VAL A 77 1.27 -1.08 -0.74
CA VAL A 77 0.47 0.11 -0.49
C VAL A 77 -0.99 -0.28 -0.26
N ILE A 78 -1.56 0.21 0.84
CA ILE A 78 -3.00 0.17 1.10
C ILE A 78 -3.55 1.55 0.76
N VAL A 79 -4.53 1.59 -0.15
CA VAL A 79 -5.20 2.83 -0.54
C VAL A 79 -6.51 2.92 0.23
N VAL A 80 -6.61 3.93 1.10
CA VAL A 80 -7.82 4.28 1.84
C VAL A 80 -8.52 5.40 1.09
N ASP A 81 -9.81 5.25 0.85
CA ASP A 81 -10.69 6.32 0.40
C ASP A 81 -11.21 7.09 1.62
N LEU A 82 -10.82 8.36 1.71
CA LEU A 82 -11.14 9.25 2.83
C LEU A 82 -12.60 9.72 2.80
N GLN A 83 -13.26 9.71 1.64
CA GLN A 83 -14.66 10.14 1.50
C GLN A 83 -15.62 9.05 1.98
N SER A 84 -15.35 7.80 1.56
CA SER A 84 -16.15 6.64 1.98
C SER A 84 -15.69 6.03 3.30
N GLN A 85 -14.55 6.47 3.83
CA GLN A 85 -13.89 5.89 5.01
C GLN A 85 -13.72 4.38 4.89
N SER A 86 -13.26 3.94 3.72
CA SER A 86 -13.13 2.52 3.38
C SER A 86 -11.84 2.24 2.61
N ILE A 87 -11.45 0.99 2.52
CA ILE A 87 -10.25 0.60 1.76
C ILE A 87 -10.64 0.47 0.29
N TYR A 88 -10.04 1.30 -0.55
CA TYR A 88 -10.24 1.30 -1.99
C TYR A 88 -9.58 0.09 -2.66
N GLY A 89 -8.40 -0.30 -2.16
CA GLY A 89 -7.65 -1.46 -2.66
C GLY A 89 -6.21 -1.51 -2.16
N HIS A 90 -5.43 -2.43 -2.69
CA HIS A 90 -4.01 -2.59 -2.40
C HIS A 90 -3.18 -2.85 -3.66
N MET A 91 -1.88 -2.57 -3.62
CA MET A 91 -0.95 -2.91 -4.70
C MET A 91 0.44 -3.17 -4.13
N LEU A 92 1.14 -4.19 -4.65
CA LEU A 92 2.56 -4.36 -4.37
C LEU A 92 3.36 -3.38 -5.25
N LEU A 93 4.15 -2.53 -4.61
CA LEU A 93 5.03 -1.57 -5.28
C LEU A 93 6.46 -2.08 -5.24
N ASP A 94 7.08 -2.10 -6.42
CA ASP A 94 8.52 -2.11 -6.56
C ASP A 94 9.01 -0.68 -6.81
N LEU A 95 9.66 -0.12 -5.79
CA LEU A 95 10.25 1.21 -5.76
C LEU A 95 11.73 1.18 -6.16
N ASN A 96 12.27 0.00 -6.48
CA ASN A 96 13.64 -0.11 -6.95
C ASN A 96 13.80 0.48 -8.36
N PRO A 97 15.02 0.92 -8.73
CA PRO A 97 15.31 1.32 -10.09
C PRO A 97 15.01 0.20 -11.09
N ALA A 98 14.57 0.58 -12.29
CA ALA A 98 14.30 -0.37 -13.37
C ALA A 98 15.55 -1.23 -13.67
N GLY A 99 15.38 -2.55 -13.66
CA GLY A 99 16.46 -3.52 -13.89
C GLY A 99 17.07 -4.12 -12.63
N THR A 100 16.59 -3.71 -11.45
CA THR A 100 16.86 -4.43 -10.19
C THR A 100 16.34 -5.86 -10.32
N LYS A 101 17.20 -6.85 -10.07
CA LYS A 101 16.77 -8.25 -10.06
C LYS A 101 15.98 -8.51 -8.80
N GLU A 102 14.91 -9.29 -8.93
CA GLU A 102 14.22 -9.84 -7.77
C GLU A 102 15.24 -10.62 -6.91
N PRO A 103 15.18 -10.49 -5.58
CA PRO A 103 16.06 -11.23 -4.70
C PRO A 103 15.85 -12.74 -4.91
N GLU A 104 16.95 -13.49 -5.04
CA GLU A 104 16.89 -14.96 -5.09
C GLU A 104 16.37 -15.47 -3.74
N ALA A 105 15.34 -16.32 -3.81
CA ALA A 105 14.65 -16.90 -2.65
C ALA A 105 15.49 -17.95 -1.92
#